data_AF-A0A8S4PH32-F1
#
_entry.id   AF-A0A8S4PH32-F1
#
_cell.length_a   1.000
_cell.length_b   1.000
_cell.length_c   1.000
_cell.angle_alpha   90.00
_cell.angle_beta   90.00
_cell.angle_gamma   90.00
#
_symmetry.space_group_name_H-M   'P 1'
#
loop_
_entity.id
_entity.type
_entity.pdbx_description
1 polymer ?
#
loop_
_entity_poly.entity_id
_entity_poly.type
_entity_poly.pdbx_seq_one_letter_code
_entity_poly.pdbx_strand_id
1 'polypeptide(L)'
;MSSHDYEGEQAKEPTDDEKIYQQELECAKLVIYDNDECEFVEDCEGKTIKLFYIDGVPQETVFHSTLHNDARTFTANADDVWVMSWPRSGSHWVWEITQRLLHGIDSFVGPLQKELSVFALNTVGMKDIRRPRVISCHLGREFAPVDIFKKGSKMIYLVRDPRDAMVSWYKFIQRHDGFKYDGTWNGFLSLYFQDKIPRGTWEKHTKGWLQESRNNKNIFFLKYEGLRHDPLKWIKEIA
;
A
#
# COMPACT_ATOMS: atom_id res chain seq x y z
N MET A 1 -31.10 -44.12 -8.40
CA MET A 1 -30.24 -43.18 -9.14
C MET A 1 -31.02 -41.88 -9.26
N SER A 2 -30.67 -40.85 -8.50
CA SER A 2 -31.22 -39.50 -8.65
C SER A 2 -30.04 -38.63 -9.11
N SER A 3 -30.07 -38.22 -10.37
CA SER A 3 -29.19 -37.20 -10.93
C SER A 3 -29.72 -35.84 -10.46
N HIS A 4 -29.00 -35.20 -9.55
CA HIS A 4 -29.14 -33.76 -9.33
C HIS A 4 -28.34 -33.07 -10.42
N ASP A 5 -29.05 -32.49 -11.37
CA ASP A 5 -28.49 -31.61 -12.40
C ASP A 5 -28.01 -30.33 -11.71
N TYR A 6 -26.69 -30.15 -11.69
CA TYR A 6 -26.06 -28.86 -11.39
C TYR A 6 -26.29 -27.96 -12.61
N GLU A 7 -27.30 -27.10 -12.56
CA GLU A 7 -27.39 -25.98 -13.49
C GLU A 7 -26.22 -25.04 -13.22
N GLY A 8 -25.33 -24.91 -14.20
CA GLY A 8 -24.20 -23.99 -14.15
C GLY A 8 -24.71 -22.56 -14.04
N GLU A 9 -24.30 -21.86 -12.98
CA GLU A 9 -24.51 -20.42 -12.81
C GLU A 9 -23.92 -19.70 -14.03
N GLN A 10 -24.78 -19.21 -14.93
CA GLN A 10 -24.33 -18.37 -16.04
C GLN A 10 -23.67 -17.12 -15.46
N ALA A 11 -22.43 -16.86 -15.84
CA ALA A 11 -21.71 -15.67 -15.43
C ALA A 11 -22.53 -14.43 -15.84
N LYS A 12 -23.02 -13.71 -14.84
CA LYS A 12 -23.81 -12.49 -15.03
C LYS A 12 -22.97 -11.47 -15.81
N GLU A 13 -23.56 -10.85 -16.83
CA GLU A 13 -22.87 -9.78 -17.55
C GLU A 13 -22.49 -8.63 -16.60
N PRO A 14 -21.31 -8.00 -16.79
CA PRO A 14 -20.89 -6.88 -15.96
C PRO A 14 -21.82 -5.68 -16.14
N THR A 15 -22.11 -5.01 -15.03
CA THR A 15 -22.79 -3.71 -15.00
C THR A 15 -21.96 -2.64 -15.70
N ASP A 16 -22.59 -1.52 -16.09
CA ASP A 16 -21.88 -0.42 -16.74
C ASP A 16 -20.82 0.22 -15.82
N ASP A 17 -21.09 0.29 -14.51
CA ASP A 17 -20.12 0.72 -13.50
C ASP A 17 -18.89 -0.21 -13.44
N GLU A 18 -19.10 -1.52 -13.51
CA GLU A 18 -18.01 -2.50 -13.57
C GLU A 18 -17.20 -2.36 -14.87
N LYS A 19 -17.85 -2.10 -16.01
CA LYS A 19 -17.16 -1.87 -17.29
C LYS A 19 -16.31 -0.59 -17.24
N ILE A 20 -16.84 0.50 -16.71
CA ILE A 20 -16.11 1.78 -16.54
C ILE A 20 -14.89 1.54 -15.64
N TYR A 21 -15.07 0.87 -14.50
CA TYR A 21 -13.99 0.55 -13.59
C TYR A 21 -12.88 -0.29 -14.24
N GLN A 22 -13.23 -1.32 -15.02
CA GLN A 22 -12.23 -2.11 -15.75
C GLN A 22 -11.49 -1.26 -16.80
N GLN A 23 -12.18 -0.36 -17.50
CA GLN A 23 -11.56 0.54 -18.45
C GLN A 23 -10.57 1.51 -17.77
N GLU A 24 -10.93 2.06 -16.60
CA GLU A 24 -10.02 2.91 -15.79
C GLU A 24 -8.76 2.14 -15.39
N LEU A 25 -8.91 0.89 -14.97
CA LEU A 25 -7.79 0.00 -14.65
C LEU A 25 -6.88 -0.24 -15.87
N GLU A 26 -7.44 -0.47 -17.07
CA GLU A 26 -6.62 -0.63 -18.28
C GLU A 26 -5.87 0.65 -18.64
N CYS A 27 -6.52 1.82 -18.57
CA CYS A 27 -5.86 3.10 -18.81
C CYS A 27 -4.68 3.33 -17.85
N ALA A 28 -4.85 2.98 -16.58
CA ALA A 28 -3.80 3.13 -15.56
C ALA A 28 -2.54 2.29 -15.84
N LYS A 29 -2.65 1.17 -16.56
CA LYS A 29 -1.48 0.35 -16.96
C LYS A 29 -0.61 1.01 -18.04
N LEU A 30 -1.18 1.93 -18.82
CA LEU A 30 -0.52 2.54 -19.98
C LEU A 30 0.28 3.80 -19.63
N VAL A 31 0.07 4.37 -18.44
CA VAL A 31 0.78 5.58 -18.01
C VAL A 31 2.19 5.17 -17.57
N ILE A 32 3.21 5.83 -18.12
CA ILE A 32 4.60 5.68 -17.71
C ILE A 32 5.07 7.03 -17.17
N TYR A 33 5.66 7.03 -15.99
CA TYR A 33 6.29 8.21 -15.44
C TYR A 33 7.76 8.25 -15.86
N ASP A 34 8.15 9.33 -16.50
CA ASP A 34 9.52 9.61 -16.94
C ASP A 34 10.11 10.87 -16.30
N ASN A 35 9.32 11.59 -15.50
CA ASN A 35 9.74 12.78 -14.78
C ASN A 35 10.09 12.46 -13.31
N ASP A 36 11.37 12.59 -12.97
CA ASP A 36 11.91 12.52 -11.61
C ASP A 36 12.36 13.91 -11.11
N GLU A 37 11.90 14.99 -11.74
CA GLU A 37 12.18 16.34 -11.28
C GLU A 37 11.76 16.51 -9.82
N CYS A 38 12.70 17.01 -9.05
CA CYS A 38 12.54 17.19 -7.63
C CYS A 38 12.46 18.67 -7.29
N GLU A 39 11.60 18.98 -6.33
CA GLU A 39 11.39 20.31 -5.79
C GLU A 39 11.88 20.34 -4.34
N PHE A 40 12.50 21.46 -3.95
CA PHE A 40 12.72 21.76 -2.54
C PHE A 40 11.52 22.53 -2.02
N VAL A 41 10.82 21.95 -1.05
CA VAL A 41 9.68 22.57 -0.40
C VAL A 41 10.10 23.06 0.97
N GLU A 42 9.85 24.34 1.22
CA GLU A 42 10.08 24.98 2.51
C GLU A 42 8.90 24.79 3.46
N ASP A 43 9.20 24.53 4.73
CA ASP A 43 8.23 24.57 5.82
C ASP A 43 8.05 25.98 6.39
N CYS A 44 7.19 26.15 7.40
CA CYS A 44 6.95 27.47 8.01
C CYS A 44 8.15 28.03 8.80
N GLU A 45 9.23 27.28 8.97
CA GLU A 45 10.43 27.66 9.73
C GLU A 45 11.67 27.79 8.82
N GLY A 46 11.50 27.74 7.49
CA GLY A 46 12.59 27.89 6.53
C GLY A 46 13.39 26.62 6.27
N LYS A 47 12.97 25.47 6.80
CA LYS A 47 13.63 24.17 6.55
C LYS A 47 13.04 23.51 5.32
N THR A 48 13.89 22.85 4.54
CA THR A 48 13.49 22.29 3.26
C THR A 48 13.46 20.77 3.27
N ILE A 49 12.45 20.21 2.61
CA ILE A 49 12.38 18.79 2.24
C ILE A 49 12.44 18.69 0.72
N LYS A 50 13.16 17.70 0.21
CA LYS A 50 13.21 17.40 -1.22
C LYS A 50 12.10 16.40 -1.57
N LEU A 51 11.24 16.74 -2.53
CA LEU A 51 10.11 15.91 -2.97
C LEU A 51 10.11 15.79 -4.49
N PHE A 52 9.56 14.72 -5.02
CA PHE A 52 9.13 14.64 -6.42
C PHE A 52 7.64 14.31 -6.46
N TYR A 53 6.99 14.55 -7.59
CA TYR A 53 5.53 14.43 -7.70
C TYR A 53 5.13 13.43 -8.76
N ILE A 54 4.16 12.58 -8.39
CA ILE A 54 3.53 11.60 -9.25
C ILE A 54 2.03 11.90 -9.20
N ASP A 55 1.46 12.33 -10.33
CA ASP A 55 0.07 12.82 -10.44
C ASP A 55 -0.34 13.79 -9.32
N GLY A 56 0.56 14.72 -9.00
CA GLY A 56 0.34 15.74 -7.95
C GLY A 56 0.48 15.23 -6.51
N VAL A 57 0.81 13.96 -6.29
CA VAL A 57 1.07 13.41 -4.95
C VAL A 57 2.57 13.44 -4.66
N PRO A 58 3.02 14.11 -3.59
CA PRO A 58 4.44 14.15 -3.24
C PRO A 58 4.95 12.78 -2.78
N GLN A 59 6.16 12.43 -3.20
CA GLN A 59 6.82 11.14 -2.95
C GLN A 59 8.21 11.36 -2.33
N GLU A 60 8.77 10.33 -1.66
CA GLU A 60 10.13 10.41 -1.10
C GLU A 60 11.19 10.29 -2.20
N THR A 61 12.18 11.19 -2.28
CA THR A 61 13.24 11.13 -3.31
C THR A 61 14.18 9.93 -3.25
N VAL A 62 14.04 9.07 -2.25
CA VAL A 62 14.69 7.74 -2.24
C VAL A 62 14.10 6.84 -3.32
N PHE A 63 12.85 7.09 -3.70
CA PHE A 63 12.17 6.41 -4.78
C PHE A 63 12.19 7.30 -6.01
N HIS A 64 12.40 6.68 -7.16
CA HIS A 64 12.20 7.30 -8.46
C HIS A 64 10.83 6.86 -9.00
N SER A 65 10.40 7.45 -10.11
CA SER A 65 9.29 7.00 -10.95
C SER A 65 9.28 5.48 -11.17
N THR A 66 10.44 4.82 -11.13
CA THR A 66 10.61 3.36 -11.21
C THR A 66 9.68 2.57 -10.29
N LEU A 67 9.51 2.96 -9.01
CA LEU A 67 8.60 2.21 -8.11
C LEU A 67 7.16 2.23 -8.61
N HIS A 68 6.72 3.37 -9.14
CA HIS A 68 5.37 3.54 -9.66
C HIS A 68 5.18 2.83 -11.00
N ASN A 69 6.19 2.88 -11.87
CA ASN A 69 6.20 2.11 -13.12
C ASN A 69 6.23 0.59 -12.85
N ASP A 70 6.98 0.16 -11.83
CA ASP A 70 7.01 -1.22 -11.36
C ASP A 70 5.64 -1.65 -10.87
N ALA A 71 4.99 -0.84 -10.02
CA ALA A 71 3.65 -1.10 -9.54
C ALA A 71 2.65 -1.31 -10.68
N ARG A 72 2.69 -0.48 -11.73
CA ARG A 72 1.77 -0.59 -12.88
C ARG A 72 1.95 -1.84 -13.71
N THR A 73 3.20 -2.27 -13.88
CA THR A 73 3.56 -3.45 -14.68
C THR A 73 3.64 -4.72 -13.84
N PHE A 74 3.45 -4.62 -12.53
CA PHE A 74 3.50 -5.75 -11.60
C PHE A 74 2.45 -6.79 -11.96
N THR A 75 2.90 -8.05 -12.07
CA THR A 75 2.02 -9.20 -12.28
C THR A 75 1.61 -9.79 -10.93
N ALA A 76 0.37 -9.54 -10.55
CA ALA A 76 -0.22 -10.11 -9.35
C ALA A 76 -0.67 -11.55 -9.59
N ASN A 77 -0.80 -12.29 -8.50
CA ASN A 77 -1.41 -13.61 -8.47
C ASN A 77 -2.64 -13.62 -7.55
N ALA A 78 -3.56 -14.53 -7.83
CA ALA A 78 -4.79 -14.68 -7.02
C ALA A 78 -4.51 -15.11 -5.57
N ASP A 79 -3.40 -15.80 -5.33
CA ASP A 79 -2.94 -16.23 -3.99
C ASP A 79 -2.03 -15.22 -3.30
N ASP A 80 -1.71 -14.08 -3.92
CA ASP A 80 -0.98 -13.02 -3.23
C ASP A 80 -1.83 -12.40 -2.12
N VAL A 81 -1.18 -12.06 -1.01
CA VAL A 81 -1.77 -11.30 0.09
C VAL A 81 -1.04 -9.97 0.25
N TRP A 82 -1.77 -8.86 0.08
CA TRP A 82 -1.24 -7.51 0.17
C TRP A 82 -1.46 -6.93 1.56
N VAL A 83 -0.41 -6.36 2.16
CA VAL A 83 -0.48 -5.58 3.39
C VAL A 83 -0.27 -4.11 3.04
N MET A 84 -1.38 -3.38 2.93
CA MET A 84 -1.40 -1.98 2.53
C MET A 84 -1.62 -1.07 3.74
N SER A 85 -0.97 0.09 3.77
CA SER A 85 -1.26 1.12 4.78
C SER A 85 -0.61 2.44 4.41
N TRP A 86 -1.10 3.54 4.99
CA TRP A 86 -0.28 4.76 5.04
C TRP A 86 0.99 4.48 5.87
N PRO A 87 2.16 5.07 5.55
CA PRO A 87 3.41 4.80 6.26
C PRO A 87 3.25 4.83 7.78
N ARG A 88 3.99 3.96 8.48
CA ARG A 88 4.04 3.93 9.95
C ARG A 88 2.74 3.59 10.68
N SER A 89 1.78 3.00 9.98
CA SER A 89 0.54 2.51 10.59
C SER A 89 0.67 1.12 11.25
N GLY A 90 1.83 0.48 11.17
CA GLY A 90 2.09 -0.85 11.77
C GLY A 90 2.23 -2.00 10.77
N SER A 91 2.46 -1.71 9.48
CA SER A 91 2.56 -2.71 8.40
C SER A 91 3.54 -3.84 8.70
N HIS A 92 4.64 -3.58 9.43
CA HIS A 92 5.59 -4.63 9.80
C HIS A 92 4.98 -5.71 10.67
N TRP A 93 4.19 -5.33 11.68
CA TRP A 93 3.60 -6.29 12.60
C TRP A 93 2.57 -7.18 11.87
N VAL A 94 1.73 -6.57 11.03
CA VAL A 94 0.74 -7.30 10.25
C VAL A 94 1.40 -8.18 9.21
N TRP A 95 2.42 -7.69 8.50
CA TRP A 95 3.18 -8.49 7.55
C TRP A 95 3.79 -9.74 8.21
N GLU A 96 4.42 -9.61 9.38
CA GLU A 96 4.96 -10.75 10.14
C GLU A 96 3.88 -11.75 10.56
N ILE A 97 2.72 -11.27 11.03
CA ILE A 97 1.58 -12.12 11.36
C ILE A 97 1.13 -12.90 10.13
N THR A 98 0.88 -12.22 9.02
CA THR A 98 0.40 -12.85 7.77
C THR A 98 1.40 -13.88 7.25
N GLN A 99 2.70 -13.57 7.27
CA GLN A 99 3.75 -14.51 6.86
C GLN A 99 3.70 -15.80 7.68
N ARG A 100 3.60 -15.69 9.01
CA ARG A 100 3.55 -16.85 9.91
C ARG A 100 2.27 -17.65 9.78
N LEU A 101 1.13 -16.99 9.52
CA LEU A 101 -0.15 -17.67 9.28
C LEU A 101 -0.09 -18.51 7.99
N LEU A 102 0.56 -18.03 6.93
CA LEU A 102 0.62 -18.71 5.64
C LEU A 102 1.74 -19.75 5.54
N HIS A 103 2.86 -19.55 6.24
CA HIS A 103 4.06 -20.36 6.06
C HIS A 103 4.50 -21.14 7.30
N GLY A 104 3.84 -20.92 8.44
CA GLY A 104 4.18 -21.51 9.73
C GLY A 104 5.08 -20.63 10.59
N ILE A 105 5.12 -20.89 11.89
CA ILE A 105 5.85 -20.07 12.87
C ILE A 105 7.38 -20.16 12.67
N ASP A 106 7.86 -21.28 12.13
CA ASP A 106 9.28 -21.54 11.89
C ASP A 106 9.80 -20.98 10.56
N SER A 107 8.92 -20.45 9.71
CA SER A 107 9.37 -19.81 8.47
C SER A 107 10.02 -18.47 8.80
N PHE A 108 11.35 -18.44 8.86
CA PHE A 108 12.07 -17.17 8.91
C PHE A 108 12.04 -16.51 7.53
N VAL A 109 11.49 -15.31 7.48
CA VAL A 109 11.61 -14.44 6.32
C VAL A 109 12.46 -13.25 6.73
N GLY A 110 13.61 -13.09 6.09
CA GLY A 110 14.53 -12.00 6.40
C GLY A 110 13.97 -10.61 6.03
N PRO A 111 14.47 -9.55 6.68
CA PRO A 111 14.02 -8.16 6.47
C PRO A 111 14.11 -7.70 5.02
N LEU A 112 15.07 -8.24 4.25
CA LEU A 112 15.24 -7.95 2.83
C LEU A 112 13.99 -8.27 1.99
N GLN A 113 13.28 -9.36 2.26
CA GLN A 113 12.06 -9.68 1.50
C GLN A 113 10.98 -8.61 1.69
N LYS A 114 10.85 -8.11 2.92
CA LYS A 114 9.90 -7.05 3.22
C LYS A 114 10.30 -5.74 2.54
N GLU A 115 11.58 -5.38 2.60
CA GLU A 115 12.09 -4.18 1.93
C GLU A 115 11.86 -4.23 0.41
N LEU A 116 12.10 -5.38 -0.23
CA LEU A 116 11.81 -5.57 -1.65
C LEU A 116 10.32 -5.36 -1.97
N SER A 117 9.41 -5.83 -1.11
CA SER A 117 7.97 -5.64 -1.31
C SER A 117 7.52 -4.17 -1.20
N VAL A 118 8.18 -3.37 -0.35
CA VAL A 118 7.82 -1.96 -0.13
C VAL A 118 8.48 -1.04 -1.16
N PHE A 119 9.69 -1.39 -1.61
CA PHE A 119 10.58 -0.48 -2.31
C PHE A 119 10.87 -0.88 -3.75
N ALA A 120 10.55 -2.11 -4.17
CA ALA A 120 11.06 -2.64 -5.43
C ALA A 120 10.20 -3.80 -5.99
N LEU A 121 8.92 -3.50 -6.28
CA LEU A 121 7.89 -4.50 -6.62
C LEU A 121 8.26 -5.41 -7.82
N ASN A 122 9.02 -4.94 -8.82
CA ASN A 122 9.45 -5.78 -9.96
C ASN A 122 10.90 -6.23 -9.91
N THR A 123 11.55 -6.18 -8.74
CA THR A 123 12.90 -6.74 -8.61
C THR A 123 12.92 -8.26 -8.77
N VAL A 124 14.07 -8.77 -9.22
CA VAL A 124 14.33 -10.21 -9.42
C VAL A 124 13.86 -11.05 -8.23
N GLY A 125 14.08 -10.56 -7.00
CA GLY A 125 13.71 -11.28 -5.78
C GLY A 125 12.21 -11.51 -5.56
N MET A 126 11.32 -10.74 -6.20
CA MET A 126 9.86 -10.88 -6.05
C MET A 126 9.27 -12.12 -6.74
N LYS A 127 9.98 -12.67 -7.73
CA LYS A 127 9.61 -13.93 -8.41
C LYS A 127 10.01 -15.16 -7.58
N ASP A 128 11.05 -15.02 -6.77
CA ASP A 128 11.61 -16.10 -5.96
C ASP A 128 10.98 -16.20 -4.56
N ILE A 129 10.05 -15.30 -4.22
CA ILE A 129 9.29 -15.35 -2.97
C ILE A 129 8.40 -16.59 -2.96
N ARG A 130 8.51 -17.37 -1.87
CA ARG A 130 7.64 -18.52 -1.60
C ARG A 130 6.17 -18.12 -1.69
N ARG A 131 5.37 -18.95 -2.35
CA ARG A 131 3.92 -18.74 -2.47
C ARG A 131 3.15 -19.39 -1.32
N PRO A 132 1.99 -18.83 -0.92
CA PRO A 132 1.44 -17.51 -1.33
C PRO A 132 2.34 -16.34 -0.90
N ARG A 133 2.51 -15.30 -1.73
CA ARG A 133 3.41 -14.17 -1.40
C ARG A 133 2.71 -13.20 -0.44
N VAL A 134 3.42 -12.70 0.57
CA VAL A 134 2.96 -11.57 1.39
C VAL A 134 3.72 -10.31 1.01
N ILE A 135 3.00 -9.33 0.44
CA ILE A 135 3.58 -8.13 -0.16
C ILE A 135 3.16 -6.92 0.66
N SER A 136 4.11 -6.18 1.24
CA SER A 136 3.81 -4.95 1.98
C SER A 136 4.00 -3.74 1.07
N CYS A 137 3.06 -2.79 1.02
CA CYS A 137 3.21 -1.59 0.21
C CYS A 137 2.49 -0.37 0.82
N HIS A 138 2.98 0.83 0.48
CA HIS A 138 2.51 2.13 1.00
C HIS A 138 1.97 3.06 -0.10
N LEU A 139 1.66 2.52 -1.28
CA LEU A 139 1.08 3.27 -2.38
C LEU A 139 -0.39 3.61 -2.08
N GLY A 140 -0.77 4.84 -2.44
CA GLY A 140 -2.16 5.25 -2.54
C GLY A 140 -2.93 4.38 -3.53
N ARG A 141 -4.25 4.35 -3.41
CA ARG A 141 -5.11 3.54 -4.29
C ARG A 141 -4.89 3.89 -5.77
N GLU A 142 -4.69 5.16 -6.07
CA GLU A 142 -4.41 5.68 -7.40
C GLU A 142 -3.13 5.11 -8.03
N PHE A 143 -2.17 4.66 -7.21
CA PHE A 143 -0.89 4.09 -7.66
C PHE A 143 -0.78 2.58 -7.41
N ALA A 144 -1.85 1.96 -6.90
CA ALA A 144 -1.84 0.54 -6.60
C ALA A 144 -1.66 -0.30 -7.88
N PRO A 145 -0.93 -1.44 -7.80
CA PRO A 145 -0.80 -2.34 -8.94
C PRO A 145 -2.15 -2.80 -9.47
N VAL A 146 -2.47 -2.43 -10.71
CA VAL A 146 -3.78 -2.68 -11.32
C VAL A 146 -4.18 -4.15 -11.27
N ASP A 147 -3.19 -5.04 -11.44
CA ASP A 147 -3.44 -6.47 -11.57
C ASP A 147 -4.00 -7.09 -10.28
N ILE A 148 -3.83 -6.45 -9.11
CA ILE A 148 -4.39 -6.95 -7.84
C ILE A 148 -5.92 -6.98 -7.88
N PHE A 149 -6.53 -5.99 -8.53
CA PHE A 149 -7.98 -5.88 -8.66
C PHE A 149 -8.50 -6.91 -9.67
N LYS A 150 -7.79 -7.07 -10.80
CA LYS A 150 -8.15 -8.04 -11.85
C LYS A 150 -8.05 -9.49 -11.40
N LYS A 151 -7.02 -9.81 -10.61
CA LYS A 151 -6.78 -11.16 -10.08
C LYS A 151 -7.61 -11.47 -8.84
N GLY A 152 -8.23 -10.46 -8.23
CA GLY A 152 -8.94 -10.62 -6.96
C GLY A 152 -8.00 -11.00 -5.81
N SER A 153 -6.76 -10.49 -5.81
CA SER A 153 -5.80 -10.75 -4.73
C SER A 153 -6.35 -10.27 -3.39
N LYS A 154 -6.06 -11.00 -2.31
CA LYS A 154 -6.47 -10.61 -0.97
C LYS A 154 -5.66 -9.41 -0.50
N MET A 155 -6.28 -8.52 0.27
CA MET A 155 -5.64 -7.34 0.82
C MET A 155 -6.07 -7.10 2.27
N ILE A 156 -5.10 -6.79 3.11
CA ILE A 156 -5.28 -6.25 4.44
C ILE A 156 -4.88 -4.78 4.38
N TYR A 157 -5.85 -3.89 4.52
CA TYR A 157 -5.58 -2.46 4.67
C TYR A 157 -5.54 -2.11 6.17
N LEU A 158 -4.36 -1.69 6.64
CA LEU A 158 -4.15 -1.29 8.03
C LEU A 158 -4.33 0.22 8.18
N VAL A 159 -5.25 0.60 9.06
CA VAL A 159 -5.48 1.98 9.49
C VAL A 159 -5.04 2.16 10.95
N ARG A 160 -4.40 3.29 11.24
CA ARG A 160 -3.96 3.71 12.57
C ARG A 160 -4.45 5.13 12.83
N ASP A 161 -4.65 5.49 14.09
CA ASP A 161 -4.95 6.88 14.48
C ASP A 161 -3.94 7.85 13.80
N PRO A 162 -4.44 8.88 13.09
CA PRO A 162 -3.59 9.75 12.30
C PRO A 162 -2.56 10.49 13.15
N ARG A 163 -2.87 10.85 14.40
CA ARG A 163 -1.95 11.58 15.29
C ARG A 163 -0.72 10.73 15.59
N ASP A 164 -0.98 9.48 15.94
CA ASP A 164 0.03 8.47 16.24
C ASP A 164 0.88 8.11 15.01
N ALA A 165 0.24 7.94 13.86
CA ALA A 165 0.91 7.62 12.59
C ALA A 165 1.81 8.78 12.15
N MET A 166 1.31 10.02 12.18
CA MET A 166 2.07 11.21 11.79
C MET A 166 3.30 11.45 12.67
N VAL A 167 3.18 11.33 13.99
CA VAL A 167 4.34 11.44 14.90
C VAL A 167 5.39 10.38 14.57
N SER A 168 4.96 9.15 14.30
CA SER A 168 5.88 8.08 13.90
C SER A 168 6.53 8.34 12.54
N TRP A 169 5.82 8.99 11.61
CA TRP A 169 6.32 9.35 10.28
C TRP A 169 7.34 10.47 10.35
N TYR A 170 7.07 11.53 11.08
CA TYR A 170 8.04 12.57 11.38
C TYR A 170 9.33 12.00 11.97
N LYS A 171 9.23 11.15 12.99
CA LYS A 171 10.40 10.53 13.62
C LYS A 171 11.14 9.58 12.67
N PHE A 172 10.46 8.96 11.71
CA PHE A 172 11.12 8.14 10.70
C PHE A 172 11.88 9.01 9.70
N ILE A 173 11.25 10.07 9.18
CA ILE A 173 11.85 11.03 8.25
C ILE A 173 13.12 11.65 8.85
N GLN A 174 13.07 12.07 10.11
CA GLN A 174 14.22 12.65 10.82
C GLN A 174 15.40 11.69 10.97
N ARG A 175 15.16 10.37 11.01
CA ARG A 175 16.20 9.35 11.24
C ARG A 175 16.74 8.76 9.95
N HIS A 176 16.05 8.94 8.84
CA HIS A 176 16.36 8.26 7.60
C HIS A 176 17.03 9.23 6.63
N ASP A 177 18.34 9.04 6.41
CA ASP A 177 19.19 9.95 5.63
C ASP A 177 18.68 10.23 4.21
N GLY A 178 17.85 9.34 3.68
CA GLY A 178 17.19 9.51 2.39
C GLY A 178 16.27 10.74 2.26
N PHE A 179 15.73 11.27 3.37
CA PHE A 179 14.83 12.44 3.34
C PHE A 179 15.55 13.77 3.53
N LYS A 180 16.68 13.76 4.24
CA LYS A 180 17.50 14.95 4.55
C LYS A 180 16.73 16.14 5.14
N TYR A 181 15.63 15.87 5.84
CA TYR A 181 14.80 16.89 6.49
C TYR A 181 15.11 16.97 7.99
N ASP A 182 15.57 18.14 8.43
CA ASP A 182 16.00 18.40 9.81
C ASP A 182 15.07 19.35 10.58
N GLY A 183 13.88 19.66 10.05
CA GLY A 183 12.94 20.59 10.64
C GLY A 183 12.22 20.10 11.89
N THR A 184 11.58 21.03 12.61
CA THR A 184 10.88 20.71 13.86
C THR A 184 9.56 20.00 13.59
N TRP A 185 8.87 19.58 14.66
CA TRP A 185 7.52 19.03 14.54
C TRP A 185 6.53 20.06 13.96
N ASN A 186 6.67 21.35 14.29
CA ASN A 186 5.79 22.40 13.78
C ASN A 186 6.04 22.66 12.28
N GLY A 187 7.31 22.70 11.88
CA GLY A 187 7.70 22.74 10.47
C GLY A 187 7.10 21.57 9.70
N PHE A 188 7.24 20.35 10.22
CA PHE A 188 6.67 19.16 9.60
C PHE A 188 5.13 19.21 9.49
N LEU A 189 4.43 19.68 10.52
CA LEU A 189 2.98 19.87 10.47
C LEU A 189 2.58 20.90 9.42
N SER A 190 3.35 21.97 9.24
CA SER A 190 3.06 22.97 8.22
C SER A 190 3.14 22.39 6.80
N LEU A 191 4.07 21.45 6.56
CA LEU A 191 4.15 20.71 5.30
C LEU A 191 2.93 19.80 5.12
N TYR A 192 2.51 19.10 6.19
CA TYR A 192 1.33 18.25 6.17
C TYR A 192 0.06 19.01 5.78
N PHE A 193 -0.20 20.16 6.41
CA PHE A 193 -1.38 20.98 6.12
C PHE A 193 -1.35 21.66 4.74
N GLN A 194 -0.18 21.73 4.11
CA GLN A 194 -0.03 22.18 2.72
C GLN A 194 -0.13 21.02 1.71
N ASP A 195 -0.40 19.79 2.15
CA ASP A 195 -0.35 18.57 1.33
C ASP A 195 1.04 18.25 0.75
N LYS A 196 2.11 18.81 1.31
CA LYS A 196 3.49 18.66 0.82
C LYS A 196 4.30 17.70 1.67
N ILE A 197 3.77 16.49 1.83
CA ILE A 197 4.42 15.42 2.61
C ILE A 197 4.55 14.15 1.76
N PRO A 198 5.65 13.39 1.89
CA PRO A 198 5.78 12.14 1.14
C PRO A 198 4.63 11.17 1.42
N ARG A 199 4.15 10.53 0.35
CA ARG A 199 2.98 9.63 0.29
C ARG A 199 1.63 10.33 0.46
N GLY A 200 1.62 11.66 0.42
CA GLY A 200 0.42 12.46 0.65
C GLY A 200 -0.11 12.36 2.09
N THR A 201 -1.20 13.07 2.34
CA THR A 201 -1.84 13.11 3.67
C THR A 201 -2.53 11.80 4.01
N TRP A 202 -2.57 11.49 5.30
CA TRP A 202 -3.18 10.26 5.80
C TRP A 202 -4.66 10.16 5.40
N GLU A 203 -5.40 11.27 5.41
CA GLU A 203 -6.82 11.30 5.08
C GLU A 203 -7.06 10.95 3.62
N LYS A 204 -6.30 11.55 2.69
CA LYS A 204 -6.42 11.27 1.25
C LYS A 204 -6.09 9.82 0.96
N HIS A 205 -4.97 9.34 1.50
CA HIS A 205 -4.53 7.95 1.32
C HIS A 205 -5.55 6.94 1.89
N THR A 206 -5.99 7.13 3.13
CA THR A 206 -6.95 6.23 3.80
C THR A 206 -8.32 6.26 3.15
N LYS A 207 -8.79 7.43 2.72
CA LYS A 207 -10.07 7.58 2.03
C LYS A 207 -10.11 6.83 0.70
N GLY A 208 -9.04 6.91 -0.10
CA GLY A 208 -8.96 6.20 -1.39
C GLY A 208 -9.14 4.69 -1.22
N TRP A 209 -8.42 4.10 -0.26
CA TRP A 209 -8.54 2.68 0.06
C TRP A 209 -9.88 2.30 0.69
N LEU A 210 -10.43 3.16 1.56
CA LEU A 210 -11.73 2.92 2.17
C LEU A 210 -12.84 2.93 1.11
N GLN A 211 -12.77 3.83 0.14
CA GLN A 211 -13.73 3.87 -0.97
C GLN A 211 -13.66 2.60 -1.81
N GLU A 212 -12.45 2.12 -2.14
CA GLU A 212 -12.26 0.87 -2.87
C GLU A 212 -12.88 -0.34 -2.12
N SER A 213 -12.69 -0.44 -0.80
CA SER A 213 -13.25 -1.57 -0.02
C SER A 213 -14.78 -1.65 0.00
N ARG A 214 -15.49 -0.57 -0.32
CA ARG A 214 -16.96 -0.60 -0.36
C ARG A 214 -17.48 -1.52 -1.45
N ASN A 215 -16.73 -1.64 -2.53
CA ASN A 215 -17.09 -2.46 -3.70
C ASN A 215 -16.18 -3.69 -3.86
N ASN A 216 -15.04 -3.73 -3.17
CA ASN A 216 -14.08 -4.82 -3.23
C ASN A 216 -14.04 -5.64 -1.93
N LYS A 217 -14.69 -6.81 -1.96
CA LYS A 217 -14.77 -7.75 -0.82
C LYS A 217 -13.43 -8.40 -0.46
N ASN A 218 -12.41 -8.29 -1.31
CA ASN A 218 -11.08 -8.84 -1.02
C ASN A 218 -10.24 -7.92 -0.13
N ILE A 219 -10.76 -6.75 0.26
CA ILE A 219 -10.07 -5.80 1.13
C ILE A 219 -10.61 -5.89 2.56
N PHE A 220 -9.79 -6.40 3.46
CA PHE A 220 -10.03 -6.44 4.89
C PHE A 220 -9.43 -5.22 5.59
N PHE A 221 -10.28 -4.42 6.25
CA PHE A 221 -9.86 -3.23 7.00
C PHE A 221 -9.52 -3.59 8.45
N LEU A 222 -8.23 -3.45 8.79
CA LEU A 222 -7.70 -3.73 10.11
C LEU A 222 -7.36 -2.42 10.83
N LYS A 223 -7.81 -2.27 12.09
CA LYS A 223 -7.41 -1.15 12.96
C LYS A 223 -6.20 -1.53 13.80
N TYR A 224 -5.13 -0.74 13.75
CA TYR A 224 -3.92 -0.94 14.54
C TYR A 224 -4.22 -1.01 16.03
N GLU A 225 -5.08 -0.12 16.54
CA GLU A 225 -5.47 -0.04 17.94
C GLU A 225 -6.25 -1.30 18.37
N GLY A 226 -7.04 -1.86 17.45
CA GLY A 226 -7.73 -3.12 17.65
C GLY A 226 -6.74 -4.26 17.82
N LEU A 227 -5.79 -4.40 16.88
CA LEU A 227 -4.74 -5.43 16.94
C LEU A 227 -3.90 -5.29 18.21
N ARG A 228 -3.60 -4.06 18.65
CA ARG A 228 -2.87 -3.78 19.88
C ARG A 228 -3.63 -4.17 21.14
N HIS A 229 -4.95 -3.96 21.16
CA HIS A 229 -5.79 -4.22 22.32
C HIS A 229 -6.11 -5.71 22.50
N ASP A 230 -6.45 -6.41 21.41
CA ASP A 230 -6.77 -7.84 21.43
C ASP A 230 -6.09 -8.56 20.24
N PRO A 231 -4.80 -8.88 20.36
CA PRO A 231 -4.05 -9.49 19.26
C PRO A 231 -4.62 -10.83 18.81
N LEU A 232 -5.08 -11.66 19.76
CA LEU A 232 -5.57 -13.01 19.45
C LEU A 232 -6.85 -12.98 18.63
N LYS A 233 -7.77 -12.07 18.95
CA LYS A 233 -8.98 -11.86 18.13
C LYS A 233 -8.60 -11.46 16.72
N TRP A 234 -7.77 -10.44 16.55
CA TRP A 234 -7.47 -9.92 15.22
C TRP A 234 -6.59 -10.86 14.39
N ILE A 235 -5.69 -11.64 15.00
CA ILE A 235 -4.97 -12.70 14.31
C ILE A 235 -5.94 -13.75 13.76
N LYS A 236 -7.01 -14.10 14.49
CA LYS A 236 -8.04 -15.02 13.99
C LYS A 236 -8.88 -14.43 12.85
N GLU A 237 -9.15 -13.13 12.87
CA GLU A 237 -9.86 -12.45 11.77
C GLU A 237 -9.01 -12.31 10.50
N ILE A 238 -7.67 -12.25 10.66
CA ILE A 238 -6.73 -12.22 9.52
C ILE A 238 -6.60 -13.59 8.84
N ALA A 239 -6.73 -14.68 9.61
CA ALA A 239 -6.57 -16.07 9.13
C ALA A 239 -7.76 -16.55 8.30
#